data_AF-A0A828SMP9-F1
#
_entry.id   AF-A0A828SMP9-F1
#
_cell.length_a   1.000
_cell.length_b   1.000
_cell.length_c   1.000
_cell.angle_alpha   90.00
_cell.angle_beta   90.00
_cell.angle_gamma   90.00
#
_symmetry.space_group_name_H-M   'P 1'
#
loop_
_entity.id
_entity.type
_entity.pdbx_description
1 polymer ?
#
loop_
_entity_poly.entity_id
_entity_poly.type
_entity_poly.pdbx_seq_one_letter_code
_entity_poly.pdbx_strand_id
1 'polypeptide(L)'
;RKLGEKLNIVGGAAASTPVAKTSGENVITRTTKDGIQIELLKDSKFDSVTTGNTTLNTNGLTIKEGPSITKDGINAGGKKITNVADGINAKDAVNKSQLDNLAAKQNATDDAAVKYDDAKTKDKVTLKGKDGTVLDNVKAGHISSTSKEAVNGSQIHNISNSIKNSIGGNTVVNPDGSLT
;
A
#
# COMPACT_ATOMS: atom_id res chain seq x y z
N ARG A 1 11.24 18.15 -66.78
CA ARG A 1 11.80 16.92 -67.41
C ARG A 1 11.50 16.98 -68.89
N LYS A 2 12.50 16.75 -69.74
CA LYS A 2 12.28 16.63 -71.17
C LYS A 2 11.66 15.27 -71.46
N LEU A 3 10.85 15.20 -72.51
CA LEU A 3 10.34 13.93 -73.02
C LEU A 3 11.53 13.01 -73.33
N GLY A 4 11.54 11.80 -72.77
CA GLY A 4 12.61 10.82 -72.94
C GLY A 4 13.66 10.74 -71.82
N GLU A 5 13.63 11.62 -70.81
CA GLU A 5 14.57 11.55 -69.66
C GLU A 5 14.10 10.53 -68.60
N LYS A 6 14.96 9.58 -68.19
CA LYS A 6 14.67 8.57 -67.16
C LYS A 6 14.52 9.19 -65.76
N LEU A 7 13.48 8.84 -64.99
CA LEU A 7 13.34 9.19 -63.56
C LEU A 7 13.96 8.08 -62.72
N ASN A 8 15.06 8.40 -62.05
CA ASN A 8 15.63 7.53 -61.03
C ASN A 8 14.93 7.82 -59.71
N ILE A 9 14.19 6.85 -59.21
CA ILE A 9 13.63 6.87 -57.85
C ILE A 9 14.63 6.11 -57.00
N VAL A 10 15.35 6.83 -56.14
CA VAL A 10 16.30 6.26 -55.18
C VAL A 10 15.59 6.04 -53.85
N GLY A 11 15.59 4.79 -53.37
CA GLY A 11 14.77 4.30 -52.27
C GLY A 11 13.77 3.25 -52.77
N GLY A 12 14.07 1.97 -52.53
CA GLY A 12 13.28 0.83 -52.99
C GLY A 12 14.16 -0.31 -53.51
N ALA A 13 13.86 -1.54 -53.10
CA ALA A 13 14.52 -2.74 -53.63
C ALA A 13 14.11 -2.99 -55.09
N ALA A 14 14.96 -3.63 -55.87
CA ALA A 14 14.60 -4.02 -57.24
C ALA A 14 13.41 -5.00 -57.22
N ALA A 15 12.60 -5.02 -58.29
CA ALA A 15 11.42 -5.90 -58.37
C ALA A 15 11.75 -7.39 -58.19
N SER A 16 13.00 -7.79 -58.44
CA SER A 16 13.54 -9.15 -58.29
C SER A 16 14.16 -9.44 -56.92
N THR A 17 14.26 -8.46 -56.02
CA THR A 17 14.84 -8.67 -54.69
C THR A 17 13.87 -9.48 -53.81
N PRO A 18 14.30 -10.62 -53.21
CA PRO A 18 13.47 -11.39 -52.31
C PRO A 18 12.96 -10.55 -51.14
N VAL A 19 11.69 -10.72 -50.76
CA VAL A 19 11.02 -9.96 -49.68
C VAL A 19 11.81 -10.02 -48.35
N ALA A 20 12.51 -11.12 -48.09
CA ALA A 20 13.32 -11.32 -46.89
C ALA A 20 14.68 -10.58 -46.90
N LYS A 21 15.10 -9.98 -48.02
CA LYS A 21 16.42 -9.31 -48.18
C LYS A 21 16.33 -7.81 -48.44
N THR A 22 15.17 -7.18 -48.29
CA THR A 22 15.07 -5.72 -48.34
C THR A 22 15.54 -5.13 -47.01
N SER A 23 16.81 -4.73 -46.92
CA SER A 23 17.33 -3.88 -45.85
C SER A 23 17.56 -2.46 -46.42
N GLY A 24 16.84 -1.44 -45.94
CA GLY A 24 17.13 -0.07 -46.36
C GLY A 24 16.30 1.06 -45.75
N GLU A 25 14.98 1.08 -45.96
CA GLU A 25 14.14 2.24 -45.59
C GLU A 25 12.74 1.77 -45.16
N ASN A 26 12.11 2.48 -44.22
CA ASN A 26 10.73 2.21 -43.79
C ASN A 26 9.71 2.39 -44.94
N VAL A 27 10.12 3.03 -46.04
CA VAL A 27 9.31 3.29 -47.23
C VAL A 27 9.70 2.32 -48.36
N ILE A 28 8.71 1.58 -48.85
CA ILE A 28 8.80 0.75 -50.05
C ILE A 28 8.21 1.53 -51.22
N THR A 29 8.96 1.62 -52.33
CA THR A 29 8.42 2.12 -53.60
C THR A 29 8.43 0.98 -54.64
N ARG A 30 7.34 0.84 -55.41
CA ARG A 30 7.21 -0.17 -56.47
C ARG A 30 6.65 0.46 -57.73
N THR A 31 7.27 0.18 -58.87
CA THR A 31 6.69 0.50 -60.18
C THR A 31 5.71 -0.59 -60.59
N THR A 32 4.50 -0.22 -60.92
CA THR A 32 3.41 -1.10 -61.38
C THR A 32 2.95 -0.67 -62.78
N LYS A 33 2.03 -1.43 -63.39
CA LYS A 33 1.41 -1.05 -64.67
C LYS A 33 0.59 0.25 -64.58
N ASP A 34 0.10 0.60 -63.40
CA ASP A 34 -0.82 1.72 -63.16
C ASP A 34 -0.11 2.94 -62.55
N GLY A 35 1.20 2.85 -62.27
CA GLY A 35 1.98 3.94 -61.67
C GLY A 35 2.93 3.46 -60.57
N ILE A 36 3.25 4.35 -59.63
CA ILE A 36 4.15 4.07 -58.50
C ILE A 36 3.30 3.82 -57.26
N GLN A 37 3.51 2.67 -56.63
CA GLN A 37 2.95 2.36 -55.31
C GLN A 37 3.98 2.72 -54.24
N ILE A 38 3.54 3.42 -53.19
CA ILE A 38 4.35 3.80 -52.03
C ILE A 38 3.68 3.23 -50.79
N GLU A 39 4.42 2.45 -50.02
CA GLU A 39 3.92 1.76 -48.83
C GLU A 39 4.93 1.90 -47.70
N LEU A 40 4.45 1.87 -46.45
CA LEU A 40 5.32 1.62 -45.31
C LEU A 40 5.51 0.12 -45.13
N LEU A 41 6.66 -0.29 -44.61
CA LEU A 41 6.83 -1.64 -44.09
C LEU A 41 5.81 -1.88 -42.98
N LYS A 42 5.17 -3.07 -42.98
CA LYS A 42 4.28 -3.50 -41.90
C LYS A 42 4.98 -3.40 -40.53
N ASP A 43 6.24 -3.84 -40.49
CA ASP A 43 7.13 -3.77 -39.32
C ASP A 43 8.23 -2.74 -39.55
N SER A 44 7.86 -1.46 -39.57
CA SER A 44 8.81 -0.35 -39.68
C SER A 44 9.72 -0.27 -38.45
N LYS A 45 10.99 0.07 -38.64
CA LYS A 45 11.99 0.23 -37.57
C LYS A 45 12.34 1.69 -37.39
N PHE A 46 12.25 2.19 -36.17
CA PHE A 46 12.58 3.57 -35.82
C PHE A 46 13.56 3.59 -34.65
N ASP A 47 14.55 4.48 -34.69
CA ASP A 47 15.37 4.76 -33.51
C ASP A 47 14.58 5.55 -32.45
N SER A 48 13.67 6.42 -32.91
CA SER A 48 12.76 7.21 -32.08
C SER A 48 11.48 7.57 -32.85
N VAL A 49 10.36 7.58 -32.16
CA VAL A 49 9.09 8.14 -32.62
C VAL A 49 8.65 9.21 -31.64
N THR A 50 8.42 10.43 -32.14
CA THR A 50 7.96 11.56 -31.32
C THR A 50 6.58 12.02 -31.81
N THR A 51 5.61 12.08 -30.90
CA THR A 51 4.24 12.54 -31.16
C THR A 51 3.86 13.60 -30.13
N GLY A 52 4.03 14.86 -30.48
CA GLY A 52 3.90 15.97 -29.52
C GLY A 52 4.91 15.82 -28.38
N ASN A 53 4.41 15.69 -27.15
CA ASN A 53 5.24 15.54 -25.94
C ASN A 53 5.67 14.10 -25.64
N THR A 54 5.20 13.12 -26.42
CA THR A 54 5.50 11.70 -26.20
C THR A 54 6.65 11.24 -27.09
N THR A 55 7.64 10.58 -26.51
CA THR A 55 8.75 9.95 -27.22
C THR A 55 8.80 8.47 -26.88
N LEU A 56 8.84 7.62 -27.91
CA LEU A 56 9.15 6.20 -27.82
C LEU A 56 10.51 5.96 -28.48
N ASN A 57 11.49 5.46 -27.74
CA ASN A 57 12.83 5.18 -28.24
C ASN A 57 13.49 3.99 -27.52
N THR A 58 14.78 3.80 -27.70
CA THR A 58 15.56 2.70 -27.10
C THR A 58 15.59 2.67 -25.57
N ASN A 59 15.21 3.76 -24.90
CA ASN A 59 15.09 3.83 -23.44
C ASN A 59 13.67 3.49 -22.94
N GLY A 60 12.64 3.55 -23.80
CA GLY A 60 11.25 3.29 -23.46
C GLY A 60 10.30 4.40 -23.93
N LEU A 61 9.19 4.59 -23.21
CA LEU A 61 8.17 5.61 -23.43
C LEU A 61 8.34 6.76 -22.43
N THR A 62 8.43 8.00 -22.91
CA THR A 62 8.47 9.21 -22.08
C THR A 62 7.42 10.20 -22.53
N ILE A 63 6.69 10.79 -21.59
CA ILE A 63 5.86 11.98 -21.82
C ILE A 63 6.56 13.16 -21.15
N LYS A 64 6.92 14.21 -21.90
CA LYS A 64 7.54 15.43 -21.36
C LYS A 64 6.66 16.00 -20.24
N GLU A 65 7.26 16.26 -19.07
CA GLU A 65 6.57 16.74 -17.85
C GLU A 65 5.45 15.82 -17.35
N GLY A 66 5.48 14.54 -17.74
CA GLY A 66 4.47 13.54 -17.44
C GLY A 66 5.06 12.20 -16.99
N PRO A 67 4.25 11.14 -17.05
CA PRO A 67 4.70 9.78 -16.74
C PRO A 67 5.72 9.25 -17.75
N SER A 68 6.48 8.24 -17.35
CA SER A 68 7.37 7.47 -18.21
C SER A 68 7.41 5.99 -17.84
N ILE A 69 7.75 5.16 -18.83
CA ILE A 69 8.04 3.73 -18.69
C ILE A 69 9.38 3.50 -19.38
N THR A 70 10.43 3.25 -18.60
CA THR A 70 11.79 3.04 -19.12
C THR A 70 12.36 1.70 -18.65
N LYS A 71 13.59 1.38 -19.04
CA LYS A 71 14.31 0.21 -18.53
C LYS A 71 14.49 0.20 -17.01
N ASP A 72 14.44 1.38 -16.38
CA ASP A 72 14.58 1.55 -14.93
C ASP A 72 13.24 1.38 -14.18
N GLY A 73 12.12 1.27 -14.91
CA GLY A 73 10.79 1.07 -14.35
C GLY A 73 9.79 2.14 -14.78
N ILE A 74 8.81 2.41 -13.91
CA ILE A 74 7.69 3.31 -14.16
C ILE A 74 7.80 4.53 -13.25
N ASN A 75 7.72 5.73 -13.82
CA ASN A 75 7.57 6.97 -13.08
C ASN A 75 6.20 7.58 -13.38
N ALA A 76 5.38 7.82 -12.34
CA ALA A 76 4.05 8.40 -12.50
C ALA A 76 4.06 9.94 -12.73
N GLY A 77 5.22 10.60 -12.69
CA GLY A 77 5.34 12.05 -12.92
C GLY A 77 4.54 12.90 -11.92
N GLY A 78 4.49 12.45 -10.66
CA GLY A 78 3.70 13.09 -9.59
C GLY A 78 2.18 13.00 -9.77
N LYS A 79 1.70 12.20 -10.72
CA LYS A 79 0.26 12.00 -10.96
C LYS A 79 -0.25 10.79 -10.18
N LYS A 80 -1.57 10.78 -9.93
CA LYS A 80 -2.24 9.62 -9.36
C LYS A 80 -2.29 8.47 -10.38
N ILE A 81 -1.99 7.26 -9.93
CA ILE A 81 -2.30 6.03 -10.67
C ILE A 81 -3.68 5.59 -10.19
N THR A 82 -4.65 5.53 -11.10
CA THR A 82 -6.05 5.18 -10.81
C THR A 82 -6.42 3.85 -11.45
N ASN A 83 -7.56 3.27 -11.07
CA ASN A 83 -8.03 1.96 -11.54
C ASN A 83 -7.06 0.81 -11.26
N VAL A 84 -6.38 0.88 -10.10
CA VAL A 84 -5.54 -0.21 -9.60
C VAL A 84 -6.44 -1.17 -8.84
N ALA A 85 -6.57 -2.40 -9.34
CA ALA A 85 -7.28 -3.47 -8.64
C ALA A 85 -6.59 -3.80 -7.30
N ASP A 86 -7.30 -4.49 -6.41
CA ASP A 86 -6.71 -4.93 -5.14
C ASP A 86 -5.52 -5.85 -5.39
N GLY A 87 -4.40 -5.56 -4.73
CA GLY A 87 -3.23 -6.44 -4.77
C GLY A 87 -3.46 -7.72 -3.98
N ILE A 88 -3.08 -8.86 -4.56
CA ILE A 88 -3.25 -10.19 -3.96
C ILE A 88 -1.89 -10.80 -3.63
N ASN A 89 -0.93 -10.66 -4.54
CA ASN A 89 0.41 -11.23 -4.43
C ASN A 89 1.40 -10.24 -3.80
N ALA A 90 2.53 -10.76 -3.31
CA ALA A 90 3.55 -9.97 -2.61
C ALA A 90 4.19 -8.83 -3.43
N LYS A 91 3.98 -8.80 -4.75
CA LYS A 91 4.54 -7.79 -5.66
C LYS A 91 3.47 -6.97 -6.39
N ASP A 92 2.21 -7.17 -6.05
CA ASP A 92 1.13 -6.34 -6.58
C ASP A 92 1.13 -4.98 -5.90
N ALA A 93 0.75 -3.94 -6.65
CA ALA A 93 0.54 -2.63 -6.07
C ALA A 93 -0.70 -2.65 -5.16
N VAL A 94 -0.66 -1.91 -4.05
CA VAL A 94 -1.81 -1.72 -3.16
C VAL A 94 -2.56 -0.46 -3.55
N ASN A 95 -3.89 -0.50 -3.48
CA ASN A 95 -4.73 0.68 -3.68
C ASN A 95 -5.21 1.26 -2.33
N LYS A 96 -5.87 2.43 -2.39
CA LYS A 96 -6.32 3.15 -1.19
C LYS A 96 -7.33 2.35 -0.36
N SER A 97 -8.19 1.55 -0.97
CA SER A 97 -9.23 0.81 -0.23
C SER A 97 -8.63 -0.23 0.71
N GLN A 98 -7.53 -0.88 0.29
CA GLN A 98 -6.79 -1.82 1.14
C GLN A 98 -6.15 -1.11 2.33
N LEU A 99 -5.61 0.10 2.13
CA LEU A 99 -5.05 0.92 3.20
C LEU A 99 -6.13 1.42 4.18
N ASP A 100 -7.28 1.86 3.67
CA ASP A 100 -8.41 2.31 4.49
C ASP A 100 -8.95 1.15 5.35
N ASN A 101 -9.05 -0.05 4.79
CA ASN A 101 -9.45 -1.26 5.52
C ASN A 101 -8.48 -1.59 6.66
N LEU A 102 -7.17 -1.42 6.44
CA LEU A 102 -6.17 -1.59 7.48
C LEU A 102 -6.31 -0.53 8.57
N ALA A 103 -6.48 0.74 8.20
CA ALA A 103 -6.68 1.84 9.15
C ALA A 103 -7.94 1.64 10.01
N ALA A 104 -9.04 1.14 9.42
CA ALA A 104 -10.25 0.83 10.16
C ALA A 104 -10.04 -0.29 11.20
N LYS A 105 -9.31 -1.35 10.84
CA LYS A 105 -8.94 -2.43 11.78
C LYS A 105 -8.05 -1.94 12.91
N GLN A 106 -7.11 -1.04 12.60
CA GLN A 106 -6.27 -0.42 13.63
C GLN A 106 -7.13 0.40 14.59
N ASN A 107 -7.99 1.27 14.07
CA ASN A 107 -8.86 2.11 14.90
C ASN A 107 -9.78 1.29 15.82
N ALA A 108 -10.34 0.18 15.31
CA ALA A 108 -11.14 -0.72 16.14
C ALA A 108 -10.33 -1.37 17.28
N THR A 109 -9.07 -1.73 17.03
CA THR A 109 -8.17 -2.24 18.06
C THR A 109 -7.82 -1.14 19.08
N ASP A 110 -7.56 0.07 18.59
CA ASP A 110 -7.20 1.23 19.40
C ASP A 110 -8.34 1.71 20.31
N ASP A 111 -9.58 1.60 19.85
CA ASP A 111 -10.79 1.99 20.61
C ASP A 111 -11.07 1.05 21.79
N ALA A 112 -10.83 -0.25 21.60
CA ALA A 112 -10.99 -1.25 22.64
C ALA A 112 -9.77 -1.38 23.58
N ALA A 113 -8.66 -0.71 23.29
CA ALA A 113 -7.43 -0.84 24.05
C ALA A 113 -7.45 -0.03 25.36
N VAL A 114 -6.92 -0.62 26.43
CA VAL A 114 -6.52 0.12 27.64
C VAL A 114 -5.20 0.82 27.36
N LYS A 115 -5.20 2.15 27.44
CA LYS A 115 -4.06 3.01 27.11
C LYS A 115 -3.62 3.81 28.32
N TYR A 116 -2.34 4.21 28.32
CA TYR A 116 -1.87 5.23 29.26
C TYR A 116 -2.57 6.56 28.97
N ASP A 117 -2.86 7.31 30.03
CA ASP A 117 -3.44 8.65 29.92
C ASP A 117 -2.45 9.61 29.23
N ASP A 118 -1.14 9.42 29.47
CA ASP A 118 -0.05 10.13 28.79
C ASP A 118 0.98 9.13 28.24
N ALA A 119 1.25 9.18 26.93
CA ALA A 119 2.13 8.24 26.25
C ALA A 119 3.63 8.47 26.53
N LYS A 120 4.02 9.67 26.95
CA LYS A 120 5.41 10.01 27.28
C LYS A 120 5.75 9.59 28.70
N THR A 121 4.91 9.93 29.68
CA THR A 121 5.22 9.67 31.09
C THR A 121 4.75 8.30 31.55
N LYS A 122 3.60 7.83 31.03
CA LYS A 122 3.04 6.50 31.32
C LYS A 122 2.78 6.25 32.81
N ASP A 123 2.58 7.31 33.59
CA ASP A 123 2.39 7.21 35.04
C ASP A 123 0.96 6.79 35.44
N LYS A 124 0.01 6.85 34.51
CA LYS A 124 -1.41 6.64 34.81
C LYS A 124 -2.15 5.93 33.68
N VAL A 125 -3.06 5.05 34.08
CA VAL A 125 -4.11 4.45 33.25
C VAL A 125 -5.45 4.75 33.90
N THR A 126 -6.38 5.38 33.18
CA THR A 126 -7.76 5.55 33.64
C THR A 126 -8.70 4.62 32.87
N LEU A 127 -9.40 3.74 33.57
CA LEU A 127 -10.48 2.91 32.99
C LEU A 127 -11.75 3.76 32.81
N LYS A 128 -12.29 3.82 31.60
CA LYS A 128 -13.28 4.83 31.18
C LYS A 128 -14.74 4.38 31.22
N GLY A 129 -15.04 3.17 31.72
CA GLY A 129 -16.43 2.72 31.85
C GLY A 129 -17.28 3.72 32.65
N LYS A 130 -18.52 3.96 32.21
CA LYS A 130 -19.42 4.98 32.79
C LYS A 130 -19.56 4.83 34.31
N ASP A 131 -19.67 3.59 34.78
CA ASP A 131 -19.81 3.23 36.19
C ASP A 131 -18.51 2.59 36.74
N GLY A 132 -17.39 2.86 36.06
CA GLY A 132 -16.12 2.16 36.25
C GLY A 132 -15.98 0.92 35.36
N THR A 133 -14.88 0.21 35.53
CA THR A 133 -14.57 -1.03 34.80
C THR A 133 -14.18 -2.10 35.82
N VAL A 134 -14.84 -3.25 35.76
CA VAL A 134 -14.44 -4.42 36.54
C VAL A 134 -13.11 -4.95 35.98
N LEU A 135 -12.12 -5.07 36.86
CA LEU A 135 -10.87 -5.75 36.55
C LEU A 135 -10.91 -7.14 37.21
N ASP A 136 -11.16 -8.17 36.40
CA ASP A 136 -11.25 -9.55 36.86
C ASP A 136 -9.96 -10.33 36.63
N ASN A 137 -9.96 -11.61 37.04
CA ASN A 137 -8.82 -12.52 36.90
C ASN A 137 -7.48 -11.95 37.44
N VAL A 138 -7.57 -11.03 38.40
CA VAL A 138 -6.40 -10.49 39.11
C VAL A 138 -5.90 -11.57 40.06
N LYS A 139 -4.73 -12.12 39.75
CA LYS A 139 -4.03 -13.03 40.66
C LYS A 139 -3.76 -12.32 42.00
N ALA A 140 -3.84 -13.05 43.11
CA ALA A 140 -3.54 -12.49 44.43
C ALA A 140 -2.13 -11.88 44.44
N GLY A 141 -2.04 -10.59 44.74
CA GLY A 141 -0.78 -9.85 44.77
C GLY A 141 -0.01 -10.11 46.06
N HIS A 142 1.30 -9.88 46.05
CA HIS A 142 2.11 -9.95 47.25
C HIS A 142 1.77 -8.78 48.18
N ILE A 143 1.58 -9.05 49.47
CA ILE A 143 1.33 -8.03 50.48
C ILE A 143 2.63 -7.80 51.25
N SER A 144 3.32 -6.71 50.92
CA SER A 144 4.56 -6.26 51.57
C SER A 144 4.69 -4.74 51.49
N SER A 145 5.60 -4.15 52.27
CA SER A 145 5.81 -2.69 52.30
C SER A 145 6.28 -2.08 50.97
N THR A 146 6.78 -2.90 50.04
CA THR A 146 7.34 -2.45 48.76
C THR A 146 6.51 -2.91 47.55
N SER A 147 5.45 -3.68 47.76
CA SER A 147 4.64 -4.24 46.66
C SER A 147 4.00 -3.16 45.78
N LYS A 148 3.91 -3.46 44.49
CA LYS A 148 3.23 -2.65 43.45
C LYS A 148 2.15 -3.46 42.72
N GLU A 149 1.84 -4.65 43.23
CA GLU A 149 0.85 -5.53 42.64
C GLU A 149 -0.55 -5.14 43.10
N ALA A 150 -1.55 -5.40 42.26
CA ALA A 150 -2.94 -5.24 42.65
C ALA A 150 -3.33 -6.32 43.67
N VAL A 151 -4.10 -5.93 44.69
CA VAL A 151 -4.75 -6.88 45.60
C VAL A 151 -6.11 -7.27 45.02
N ASN A 152 -6.51 -8.52 45.20
CA ASN A 152 -7.82 -8.99 44.76
C ASN A 152 -8.78 -9.23 45.93
N GLY A 153 -10.03 -9.57 45.61
CA GLY A 153 -11.08 -9.74 46.61
C GLY A 153 -10.83 -10.87 47.62
N SER A 154 -10.16 -11.97 47.24
CA SER A 154 -9.94 -13.09 48.17
C SER A 154 -8.97 -12.72 49.29
N GLN A 155 -7.99 -11.88 49.00
CA GLN A 155 -7.05 -11.38 50.00
C GLN A 155 -7.73 -10.45 51.01
N ILE A 156 -8.57 -9.53 50.53
CA ILE A 156 -9.35 -8.64 51.38
C ILE A 156 -10.31 -9.45 52.25
N HIS A 157 -11.00 -10.43 51.67
CA HIS A 157 -11.89 -11.33 52.39
C HIS A 157 -11.18 -12.10 53.52
N ASN A 158 -9.95 -12.59 53.29
CA ASN A 158 -9.17 -13.27 54.32
C ASN A 158 -8.78 -12.33 55.47
N ILE A 159 -8.45 -11.07 55.18
CA ILE A 159 -8.18 -10.05 56.19
C ILE A 159 -9.45 -9.76 57.01
N SER A 160 -10.60 -9.58 56.34
CA SER A 160 -11.90 -9.37 57.01
C SER A 160 -12.25 -10.53 57.96
N ASN A 161 -12.02 -11.77 57.54
CA ASN A 161 -12.21 -12.94 58.41
C ASN A 161 -11.25 -12.97 59.61
N SER A 162 -10.00 -12.55 59.42
CA SER A 162 -9.02 -12.47 60.51
C SER A 162 -9.45 -11.45 61.58
N ILE A 163 -10.00 -10.30 61.17
CA ILE A 163 -10.52 -9.27 62.08
C ILE A 163 -11.74 -9.80 62.84
N LYS A 164 -12.72 -10.36 62.13
CA LYS A 164 -13.90 -10.98 62.73
C LYS A 164 -13.53 -11.98 63.83
N ASN A 165 -12.58 -12.87 63.53
CA ASN A 165 -12.14 -13.90 64.47
C ASN A 165 -11.38 -13.34 65.68
N SER A 166 -10.62 -12.25 65.50
CA SER A 166 -9.86 -11.61 66.57
C SER A 166 -10.78 -10.90 67.59
N ILE A 167 -11.86 -10.27 67.12
CA ILE A 167 -12.83 -9.59 67.99
C ILE A 167 -13.79 -10.60 68.66
N GLY A 168 -14.21 -11.63 67.91
CA GLY A 168 -15.09 -12.68 68.40
C GLY A 168 -16.59 -12.33 68.38
N GLY A 169 -17.42 -13.22 68.93
CA GLY A 169 -18.88 -13.05 68.97
C GLY A 169 -19.57 -13.14 67.61
N ASN A 170 -20.66 -12.38 67.43
CA ASN A 170 -21.45 -12.31 66.20
C ASN A 170 -20.92 -11.27 65.19
N THR A 171 -19.71 -10.74 65.38
CA THR A 171 -19.16 -9.65 64.55
C THR A 171 -19.14 -9.98 63.05
N VAL A 172 -19.54 -9.00 62.25
CA VAL A 172 -19.54 -9.00 60.79
C VAL A 172 -18.75 -7.78 60.31
N VAL A 173 -17.86 -7.99 59.33
CA VAL A 173 -17.26 -6.90 58.57
C VAL A 173 -18.16 -6.67 57.35
N ASN A 174 -18.85 -5.53 57.32
CA ASN A 174 -19.73 -5.17 56.21
C ASN A 174 -18.91 -4.74 54.98
N PRO A 175 -19.50 -4.75 53.75
CA PRO A 175 -18.80 -4.33 52.54
C PRO A 175 -18.27 -2.88 52.58
N ASP A 176 -18.87 -2.02 53.40
CA ASP A 176 -18.43 -0.64 53.63
C ASP A 176 -17.31 -0.51 54.68
N GLY A 177 -16.88 -1.64 55.27
CA GLY A 177 -15.84 -1.72 56.29
C GLY A 177 -16.34 -1.54 57.73
N SER A 178 -17.63 -1.27 57.94
CA SER A 178 -18.20 -1.18 59.30
C SER A 178 -18.24 -2.54 60.00
N LEU A 179 -18.23 -2.51 61.35
CA LEU A 179 -18.33 -3.70 62.20
C LEU A 179 -19.67 -3.71 62.92
N THR A 180 -20.39 -4.83 62.84
CA THR A 180 -21.69 -5.04 63.52
C THR A 180 -21.72 -6.37 64.23
#